data_AF-A0A9E5HE70-F1
#
_entry.id   AF-A0A9E5HE70-F1
#
_cell.length_a   1.000
_cell.length_b   1.000
_cell.length_c   1.000
_cell.angle_alpha   90.00
_cell.angle_beta   90.00
_cell.angle_gamma   90.00
#
_symmetry.space_group_name_H-M   'P 1'
#
loop_
_entity.id
_entity.type
_entity.pdbx_description
1 polymer ?
#
loop_
_entity_poly.entity_id
_entity_poly.type
_entity_poly.pdbx_seq_one_letter_code
_entity_poly.pdbx_strand_id
1 'polypeptide(L)'
;MTLRHIFNDLQSLDHQGSAATTAARAGYFHWILSQADVASARQAAHSAMRWMRSTPDKSQAAAEFTRMIGETVDLAICAPVRRGGAAGRRRVLH
;
A
#
# COMPACT_ATOMS: atom_id res chain seq x y z
N MET A 1 12.72 8.66 -3.26
CA MET A 1 12.11 8.10 -4.48
C MET A 1 10.60 8.25 -4.38
N THR A 2 9.89 8.72 -5.41
CA THR A 2 8.43 8.94 -5.36
C THR A 2 7.66 7.75 -5.97
N LEU A 3 6.38 7.60 -5.61
CA LEU A 3 5.48 6.61 -6.23
C LEU A 3 5.44 6.70 -7.76
N ARG A 4 5.49 7.93 -8.29
CA ARG A 4 5.46 8.18 -9.73
C ARG A 4 6.71 7.65 -10.43
N HIS A 5 7.89 7.83 -9.85
CA HIS A 5 9.12 7.25 -10.42
C HIS A 5 9.07 5.73 -10.40
N ILE A 6 8.76 5.12 -9.24
CA ILE A 6 8.72 3.66 -9.11
C ILE A 6 7.70 3.06 -10.10
N PHE A 7 6.51 3.64 -10.20
CA PHE A 7 5.50 3.17 -11.14
C PHE A 7 5.99 3.26 -12.59
N ASN A 8 6.58 4.39 -13.00
CA ASN A 8 7.11 4.55 -14.36
C ASN A 8 8.25 3.57 -14.65
N ASP A 9 9.14 3.32 -13.70
CA ASP A 9 10.23 2.35 -13.87
C ASP A 9 9.66 0.94 -14.05
N LEU A 10 8.67 0.55 -13.24
CA LEU A 10 8.00 -0.75 -13.35
C LEU A 10 7.25 -0.90 -14.68
N GLN A 11 6.68 0.17 -15.23
CA GLN A 11 5.98 0.19 -16.52
C GLN A 11 6.90 -0.17 -17.70
N SER A 12 8.22 0.02 -17.57
CA SER A 12 9.21 -0.31 -18.59
C SER A 12 9.82 -1.71 -18.45
N LEU A 13 9.47 -2.46 -17.40
CA LEU A 13 9.98 -3.81 -17.19
C LEU A 13 9.22 -4.84 -18.04
N ASP A 14 9.96 -5.72 -18.72
CA ASP A 14 9.41 -6.87 -19.43
C ASP A 14 9.36 -8.15 -18.56
N HIS A 15 9.45 -7.99 -17.24
CA HIS A 15 9.36 -9.12 -16.32
C HIS A 15 7.94 -9.70 -16.27
N GLN A 16 7.85 -11.03 -16.18
CA GLN A 16 6.61 -11.77 -16.03
C GLN A 16 6.69 -12.71 -14.80
N GLY A 17 5.54 -13.13 -14.30
CA GLY A 17 5.41 -14.07 -13.18
C GLY A 17 6.15 -13.61 -11.92
N SER A 18 6.93 -14.51 -11.32
CA SER A 18 7.64 -14.27 -10.06
C SER A 18 8.58 -13.05 -10.10
N ALA A 19 9.23 -12.81 -11.24
CA ALA A 19 10.13 -11.66 -11.40
C ALA A 19 9.36 -10.33 -11.36
N ALA A 20 8.17 -10.29 -11.97
CA ALA A 20 7.30 -9.12 -11.95
C ALA A 20 6.82 -8.81 -10.52
N THR A 21 6.35 -9.83 -9.80
CA THR A 21 5.92 -9.71 -8.40
C THR A 21 7.07 -9.24 -7.51
N THR A 22 8.28 -9.77 -7.72
CA THR A 22 9.46 -9.38 -6.93
C THR A 22 9.84 -7.92 -7.16
N ALA A 23 9.85 -7.45 -8.42
CA ALA A 23 10.13 -6.06 -8.74
C ALA A 23 9.08 -5.11 -8.15
N ALA A 24 7.80 -5.44 -8.30
CA ALA A 24 6.71 -4.67 -7.70
C ALA A 24 6.86 -4.57 -6.18
N ARG A 25 7.17 -5.70 -5.52
CA ARG A 25 7.31 -5.78 -4.07
C ARG A 25 8.51 -5.00 -3.55
N ALA A 26 9.63 -5.05 -4.28
CA ALA A 26 10.82 -4.25 -3.97
C ALA A 26 10.51 -2.75 -4.05
N GLY A 27 9.83 -2.31 -5.12
CA GLY A 27 9.37 -0.92 -5.26
C GLY A 27 8.42 -0.51 -4.13
N TYR A 28 7.47 -1.37 -3.78
CA TYR A 28 6.53 -1.13 -2.69
C TYR A 28 7.23 -0.98 -1.34
N PHE A 29 8.15 -1.89 -1.00
CA PHE A 29 8.90 -1.80 0.25
C PHE A 29 9.79 -0.57 0.31
N HIS A 30 10.48 -0.25 -0.79
CA HIS A 30 11.28 0.97 -0.86
C HIS A 30 10.43 2.22 -0.61
N TRP A 31 9.21 2.27 -1.14
CA TRP A 31 8.30 3.38 -0.91
C TRP A 31 7.72 3.39 0.51
N ILE A 32 7.12 2.31 0.99
CA ILE A 32 6.39 2.29 2.27
C ILE A 32 7.32 2.55 3.45
N LEU A 33 8.56 2.04 3.41
CA LEU A 33 9.58 2.27 4.45
C LEU A 33 10.13 3.69 4.44
N SER A 34 9.90 4.46 3.38
CA SER A 34 10.25 5.89 3.31
C SER A 34 9.16 6.81 3.88
N GLN A 35 7.99 6.28 4.25
CA GLN A 35 6.89 7.06 4.81
C GLN A 35 7.10 7.32 6.30
N ALA A 36 6.73 8.51 6.78
CA ALA A 36 6.88 8.88 8.18
C ALA A 36 5.99 8.06 9.12
N ASP A 37 4.76 7.77 8.68
CA ASP A 37 3.78 6.97 9.41
C ASP A 37 2.72 6.40 8.44
N VAL A 38 1.81 5.58 9.00
CA VAL A 38 0.74 4.93 8.26
C VAL A 38 -0.26 5.92 7.66
N ALA A 39 -0.54 7.04 8.34
CA ALA A 39 -1.49 8.05 7.86
C ALA A 39 -0.94 8.77 6.63
N SER A 40 0.35 9.12 6.66
CA SER A 40 1.10 9.72 5.57
C SER A 40 1.18 8.78 4.37
N ALA A 41 1.50 7.50 4.61
CA ALA A 41 1.51 6.46 3.59
C ALA A 41 0.15 6.33 2.89
N ARG A 42 -0.94 6.27 3.66
CA ARG A 42 -2.32 6.18 3.15
C ARG A 42 -2.69 7.41 2.33
N GLN A 43 -2.38 8.61 2.81
CA GLN A 43 -2.69 9.84 2.10
C GLN A 43 -1.93 9.92 0.77
N ALA A 44 -0.65 9.51 0.76
CA ALA A 44 0.15 9.42 -0.45
C ALA A 44 -0.40 8.37 -1.42
N ALA A 45 -0.75 7.17 -0.94
CA ALA A 45 -1.38 6.12 -1.74
C ALA A 45 -2.71 6.58 -2.35
N HIS A 46 -3.58 7.21 -1.55
CA HIS A 46 -4.87 7.72 -2.03
C HIS A 46 -4.69 8.79 -3.11
N SER A 47 -3.73 9.68 -2.93
CA SER A 47 -3.38 10.70 -3.93
C SER A 47 -2.83 10.06 -5.20
N ALA A 48 -2.04 8.99 -5.07
CA ALA A 48 -1.45 8.27 -6.19
C ALA A 48 -2.49 7.51 -7.02
N MET A 49 -3.40 6.82 -6.35
CA MET A 49 -4.44 6.02 -7.01
C MET A 49 -5.34 6.83 -7.94
N ARG A 50 -5.49 8.14 -7.73
CA ARG A 50 -6.25 9.02 -8.63
C ARG A 50 -5.69 9.05 -10.05
N TRP A 51 -4.36 9.08 -10.19
CA TRP A 51 -3.73 9.09 -11.51
C TRP A 51 -3.32 7.69 -12.00
N MET A 52 -3.03 6.77 -11.09
CA MET A 52 -2.73 5.36 -11.45
C MET A 52 -3.92 4.69 -12.11
N ARG A 53 -5.15 4.89 -11.59
CA ARG A 53 -6.37 4.30 -12.20
C ARG A 53 -6.67 4.81 -13.61
N SER A 54 -6.22 6.01 -13.95
CA SER A 54 -6.37 6.58 -15.28
C SER A 54 -5.23 6.22 -16.23
N THR A 55 -4.18 5.56 -15.73
CA THR A 55 -3.01 5.16 -16.52
C THR A 55 -3.03 3.63 -16.69
N PRO A 56 -3.18 3.10 -17.90
CA PRO A 56 -3.15 1.66 -18.13
C PRO A 56 -1.82 1.05 -17.65
N ASP A 57 -1.89 -0.09 -16.98
CA ASP A 57 -0.71 -0.88 -16.62
C ASP A 57 -0.15 -1.56 -17.89
N LYS A 58 1.09 -1.22 -18.26
CA LYS A 58 1.78 -1.78 -19.45
C LYS A 58 2.65 -2.98 -19.11
N SER A 59 2.85 -3.28 -17.83
CA SER A 59 3.62 -4.43 -17.37
C SER A 59 2.93 -5.12 -16.20
N GLN A 60 3.19 -6.42 -16.02
CA GLN A 60 2.68 -7.17 -14.87
C GLN A 60 3.21 -6.61 -13.54
N ALA A 61 4.44 -6.10 -13.53
CA ALA A 61 5.04 -5.49 -12.34
C ALA A 61 4.32 -4.20 -11.94
N ALA A 62 3.94 -3.37 -12.93
CA ALA A 62 3.13 -2.18 -12.68
C ALA A 62 1.74 -2.53 -12.14
N ALA A 63 1.08 -3.54 -12.71
CA ALA A 63 -0.23 -4.00 -12.24
C ALA A 63 -0.21 -4.51 -10.79
N GLU A 64 0.78 -5.35 -10.43
CA GLU A 64 0.96 -5.82 -9.05
C GLU A 64 1.26 -4.67 -8.09
N PHE A 65 2.07 -3.70 -8.53
CA PHE A 65 2.35 -2.51 -7.73
C PHE A 65 1.09 -1.67 -7.49
N THR A 66 0.30 -1.41 -8.53
CA THR A 66 -1.01 -0.74 -8.43
C THR A 66 -1.93 -1.44 -7.44
N ARG A 67 -1.97 -2.77 -7.44
CA ARG A 67 -2.74 -3.58 -6.49
C ARG A 67 -2.30 -3.33 -5.04
N MET A 68 -1.00 -3.38 -4.75
CA MET A 68 -0.46 -3.13 -3.40
C MET A 68 -0.70 -1.70 -2.90
N ILE A 69 -0.61 -0.70 -3.79
CA ILE A 69 -0.97 0.68 -3.44
C ILE A 69 -2.47 0.77 -3.11
N GLY A 70 -3.33 0.07 -3.85
CA GLY A 70 -4.75 -0.08 -3.53
C GLY A 70 -4.99 -0.64 -2.13
N GLU A 71 -4.35 -1.74 -1.77
CA GLU A 71 -4.43 -2.33 -0.43
C GLU A 71 -4.00 -1.35 0.68
N THR A 72 -3.00 -0.49 0.38
CA THR A 72 -2.56 0.55 1.31
C THR A 72 -3.61 1.64 1.52
N VAL A 73 -4.41 1.95 0.50
CA VAL A 73 -5.57 2.84 0.65
C VAL A 73 -6.59 2.21 1.60
N ASP A 74 -6.82 0.91 1.50
CA ASP A 74 -7.87 0.20 2.25
C ASP A 74 -7.51 -0.14 3.71
N LEU A 75 -6.23 -0.01 4.10
CA LEU A 75 -5.66 -0.43 5.39
C LEU A 75 -6.34 0.14 6.65
N ALA A 76 -7.12 1.23 6.57
CA ALA A 76 -7.85 1.77 7.74
C ALA A 76 -9.10 0.96 8.16
N ILE A 77 -9.53 -0.03 7.37
CA ILE A 77 -10.66 -0.90 7.75
C ILE A 77 -10.27 -1.80 8.94
N CYS A 78 -8.98 -2.09 9.12
CA CYS A 78 -8.46 -2.88 10.24
C CYS A 78 -7.83 -1.99 11.32
N ALA A 79 -8.58 -1.03 11.86
CA ALA A 79 -8.15 -0.41 13.11
C ALA A 79 -8.12 -1.48 14.21
N PRO A 80 -6.98 -1.71 14.90
CA PRO A 80 -6.95 -2.64 16.02
C PRO A 80 -7.87 -2.11 17.11
N VAL A 81 -9.02 -2.78 17.31
CA VAL A 81 -9.88 -2.54 18.46
C VAL A 81 -9.06 -2.90 19.70
N ARG A 82 -8.65 -1.88 20.47
CA ARG A 82 -8.04 -2.10 21.78
C ARG A 82 -9.07 -2.74 22.70
N ARG A 83 -9.07 -4.09 22.76
CA ARG A 83 -9.82 -4.88 23.72
C ARG A 83 -9.17 -4.69 25.10
N GLY A 84 -9.42 -3.54 25.72
CA GLY A 84 -8.81 -3.16 27.01
C GLY A 84 -9.06 -1.73 27.49
N GLY A 85 -9.78 -0.90 26.72
CA GLY A 85 -10.25 0.40 27.20
C GLY A 85 -11.19 0.26 28.41
N ALA A 86 -11.33 1.32 29.22
CA ALA A 86 -12.00 1.35 30.53
C ALA A 86 -13.38 0.64 30.61
N ALA A 87 -14.08 0.47 29.50
CA ALA A 87 -15.31 -0.33 29.40
C ALA A 87 -15.15 -1.81 29.79
N GLY A 88 -13.96 -2.40 29.67
CA GLY A 88 -13.69 -3.80 30.07
C GLY A 88 -13.59 -4.02 31.59
N ARG A 89 -13.43 -2.96 32.39
CA ARG A 89 -13.21 -3.06 33.84
C ARG A 89 -14.50 -3.11 34.67
N ARG A 90 -15.68 -3.16 34.04
CA ARG A 90 -16.97 -3.02 34.72
C ARG A 90 -17.76 -4.31 34.94
N ARG A 91 -17.18 -5.49 34.73
CA ARG A 91 -17.88 -6.76 35.00
C ARG A 91 -16.99 -7.81 35.64
N VAL A 92 -16.52 -7.56 36.87
CA VAL A 92 -16.40 -8.62 37.88
C VAL A 92 -16.44 -7.96 39.27
N LEU A 93 -17.63 -7.74 39.83
CA LEU A 93 -17.81 -7.65 41.27
C LEU A 93 -19.17 -8.31 41.59
N HIS A 94 -19.05 -9.53 42.14
CA HIS A 94 -20.01 -10.36 42.87
C HIS A 94 -21.44 -10.47 42.36
#